data_AF-A0A9P3NZV6-F1
#
_entry.id   AF-A0A9P3NZV6-F1
#
_cell.length_a   1.000
_cell.length_b   1.000
_cell.length_c   1.000
_cell.angle_alpha   90.00
_cell.angle_beta   90.00
_cell.angle_gamma   90.00
#
_symmetry.space_group_name_H-M   'P 1'
#
loop_
_entity.id
_entity.type
_entity.pdbx_description
1 polymer ?
#
loop_
_entity_poly.entity_id
_entity_poly.type
_entity_poly.pdbx_seq_one_letter_code
_entity_poly.pdbx_strand_id
1 'polypeptide(L)'
;MPISAKFVSAPFALRPEERRGLERVPPQQPAESRASRRDVRGRCALWRKHQARGGHVAAVCCAPRRCANACRVAGADSSSGNRSGGSVTADGYRTGAVAAHAVQAGDGPCTEVGCDIIERIAELIRRTHSPERATGPAGEGGRTEAVGGNDVASGGTAVQGEGGAEGARAAGGASAPAHAMRGEEPLRVLQPLLALDAGRWVKLICGASFEDVADVRNLAFVYTLAGVDCIDCAAEPAVVAAAAEGIDAAMAWAAGEGRGGGEWGEMGRRPWVMVSVSDGRDPHFRKAVFDASLCPPACPRPCERVCPAAAIRFHAAAATSDAATSTGSSADSVGGVIADRCYGCGRCIPVCPFGIISAEEHQRTHEDTLTLLGGGLVDAIEIHTLPGHVEAFNALWASIGEAAGSLKLVAVSLPDLGGAMHHAMHAMYRTMHPHLSAANLWQLDGRPMSGDIGAGATRATIRLAARVAAFEDRPPGYLQIAGGTNSHTFTSLQDHGMLPSASSDHRLAVAGVAFGGHARKILAPVLGRLDAAHSIGTNEAATPTPRMATSQSPSHVESQLPLLLEALELACALVHPYKSRLPT
;
A
#
# COMPACT_ATOMS: atom_id res chain seq x y z
N MET A 1 46.03 -13.12 28.13
CA MET A 1 45.97 -11.64 28.11
C MET A 1 45.62 -11.20 26.69
N PRO A 2 44.42 -10.66 26.43
CA PRO A 2 44.10 -10.07 25.14
C PRO A 2 44.19 -8.54 25.20
N ILE A 3 44.84 -7.97 24.20
CA ILE A 3 45.02 -6.53 23.99
C ILE A 3 43.69 -5.97 23.44
N SER A 4 43.09 -5.06 24.21
CA SER A 4 41.89 -4.31 23.85
C SER A 4 42.28 -3.05 23.08
N ALA A 5 41.91 -2.96 21.81
CA ALA A 5 41.99 -1.73 21.03
C ALA A 5 40.68 -0.95 21.16
N LYS A 6 40.68 0.05 22.05
CA LYS A 6 39.62 1.06 22.16
C LYS A 6 39.84 2.13 21.09
N PHE A 7 38.98 2.18 20.08
CA PHE A 7 38.82 3.37 19.24
C PHE A 7 37.79 4.30 19.90
N VAL A 8 38.28 5.42 20.44
CA VAL A 8 37.47 6.54 20.93
C VAL A 8 37.39 7.56 19.80
N SER A 9 36.21 7.76 19.22
CA SER A 9 35.94 8.88 18.31
C SER A 9 35.38 10.05 19.13
N ALA A 10 36.19 11.09 19.29
CA ALA A 10 35.76 12.39 19.81
C ALA A 10 35.01 13.17 18.69
N PRO A 11 34.01 13.99 19.03
CA PRO A 11 33.15 14.66 18.06
C PRO A 11 33.82 15.89 17.43
N PHE A 12 33.67 16.03 16.11
CA PHE A 12 34.05 17.21 15.34
C PHE A 12 33.18 18.40 15.76
N ALA A 13 33.79 19.39 16.43
CA ALA A 13 33.20 20.69 16.68
C ALA A 13 33.28 21.57 15.41
N LEU A 14 32.13 22.01 14.91
CA LEU A 14 32.05 22.99 13.82
C LEU A 14 32.31 24.40 14.34
N ARG A 15 33.06 25.19 13.57
CA ARG A 15 33.45 26.58 13.90
C ARG A 15 32.27 27.55 13.73
N PRO A 16 32.19 28.63 14.53
CA PRO A 16 31.06 29.54 14.54
C PRO A 16 31.27 30.74 13.60
N GLU A 17 31.09 30.59 12.28
CA GLU A 17 31.04 31.74 11.35
C GLU A 17 29.93 31.70 10.28
N GLU A 18 29.03 30.72 10.28
CA GLU A 18 27.89 30.66 9.35
C GLU A 18 26.54 31.01 10.03
N ARG A 19 26.56 31.97 10.95
CA ARG A 19 25.35 32.62 11.50
C ARG A 19 25.23 34.03 10.93
N ARG A 20 24.63 34.18 9.76
CA ARG A 20 24.00 35.43 9.26
C ARG A 20 23.30 35.15 7.93
N GLY A 21 21.97 35.30 7.91
CA GLY A 21 21.17 35.16 6.68
C GLY A 21 19.75 34.66 6.91
N LEU A 22 19.03 35.22 7.88
CA LEU A 22 17.58 35.00 8.06
C LEU A 22 16.93 36.38 8.16
N GLU A 23 16.70 37.01 7.00
CA GLU A 23 15.78 38.13 6.88
C GLU A 23 14.34 37.59 6.81
N ARG A 24 13.48 38.25 7.58
CA ARG A 24 12.06 37.92 7.76
C ARG A 24 11.27 38.34 6.53
N VAL A 25 10.65 37.40 5.84
CA VAL A 25 9.60 37.67 4.84
C VAL A 25 8.28 37.93 5.57
N PRO A 26 7.61 39.08 5.39
CA PRO A 26 6.31 39.32 6.00
C PRO A 26 5.20 38.54 5.27
N PRO A 27 4.12 38.14 5.96
CA PRO A 27 3.05 37.34 5.36
C PRO A 27 2.26 38.17 4.35
N GLN A 28 2.23 37.74 3.10
CA GLN A 28 1.30 38.26 2.09
C GLN A 28 -0.09 37.65 2.34
N GLN A 29 -1.08 38.51 2.58
CA GLN A 29 -2.50 38.15 2.58
C GLN A 29 -2.96 37.90 1.13
N PRO A 30 -3.77 36.88 0.83
CA PRO A 30 -4.41 36.77 -0.47
C PRO A 30 -5.54 37.79 -0.58
N ALA A 31 -5.50 38.57 -1.66
CA ALA A 31 -6.53 39.52 -2.06
C ALA A 31 -7.84 38.78 -2.38
N GLU A 32 -8.90 39.10 -1.65
CA GLU A 32 -10.26 38.69 -1.98
C GLU A 32 -10.70 39.31 -3.32
N SER A 33 -10.93 38.47 -4.33
CA SER A 33 -11.62 38.91 -5.55
C SER A 33 -13.11 39.08 -5.26
N ARG A 34 -13.55 40.33 -5.19
CA ARG A 34 -14.97 40.76 -5.19
C ARG A 34 -15.61 40.44 -6.55
N ALA A 35 -15.87 39.16 -6.82
CA ALA A 35 -16.62 38.72 -8.00
C ALA A 35 -17.35 37.37 -7.75
N SER A 36 -18.13 37.25 -6.68
CA SER A 36 -19.16 36.20 -6.59
C SER A 36 -20.37 36.51 -5.72
N ARG A 37 -20.40 37.65 -5.00
CA ARG A 37 -21.52 38.01 -4.09
C ARG A 37 -22.70 38.74 -4.74
N ARG A 38 -22.81 38.78 -6.08
CA ARG A 38 -23.94 39.42 -6.77
C ARG A 38 -24.92 38.49 -7.51
N ASP A 39 -24.69 37.17 -7.55
CA ASP A 39 -25.58 36.26 -8.29
C ASP A 39 -26.49 35.34 -7.42
N VAL A 40 -26.52 35.59 -6.11
CA VAL A 40 -27.33 34.79 -5.15
C VAL A 40 -28.53 35.58 -4.59
N ARG A 41 -28.60 36.91 -4.80
CA ARG A 41 -29.75 37.73 -4.35
C ARG A 41 -30.79 38.06 -5.43
N GLY A 42 -30.51 37.76 -6.71
CA GLY A 42 -31.46 37.98 -7.82
C GLY A 42 -32.50 36.88 -8.01
N ARG A 43 -32.23 35.64 -7.54
CA ARG A 43 -33.12 34.48 -7.77
C ARG A 43 -34.13 34.22 -6.64
N CYS A 44 -33.97 34.83 -5.46
CA CYS A 44 -34.92 34.72 -4.35
C CYS A 44 -36.13 35.68 -4.43
N ALA A 45 -36.11 36.68 -5.32
CA ALA A 45 -37.19 37.68 -5.43
C ALA A 45 -38.34 37.27 -6.38
N LEU A 46 -38.15 36.22 -7.19
CA LEU A 46 -39.18 35.72 -8.12
C LEU A 46 -40.01 34.55 -7.55
N TRP A 47 -39.56 33.93 -6.45
CA TRP A 47 -40.26 32.79 -5.84
C TRP A 47 -41.39 33.19 -4.88
N ARG A 48 -41.38 34.43 -4.35
CA ARG A 48 -42.44 34.93 -3.43
C ARG A 48 -43.68 35.53 -4.11
N LYS A 49 -43.77 35.54 -5.44
CA LYS A 49 -44.94 36.08 -6.16
C LYS A 49 -45.87 35.04 -6.79
N HIS A 50 -45.52 33.75 -6.76
CA HIS A 50 -46.30 32.70 -7.45
C HIS A 50 -47.04 31.71 -6.56
N GLN A 51 -47.06 31.89 -5.24
CA GLN A 51 -47.89 31.11 -4.30
C GLN A 51 -49.25 31.75 -3.97
N ALA A 52 -49.68 32.78 -4.71
CA ALA A 52 -50.94 33.50 -4.43
C ALA A 52 -52.11 33.17 -5.37
N ARG A 53 -51.98 32.19 -6.28
CA ARG A 53 -53.11 31.77 -7.13
C ARG A 53 -53.10 30.26 -7.29
N GLY A 54 -53.97 29.61 -6.51
CA GLY A 54 -54.21 28.18 -6.57
C GLY A 54 -54.57 27.74 -7.98
N GLY A 55 -53.85 26.73 -8.46
CA GLY A 55 -54.07 26.11 -9.75
C GLY A 55 -53.15 24.91 -9.89
N HIS A 56 -53.72 23.71 -9.90
CA HIS A 56 -53.03 22.50 -10.32
C HIS A 56 -52.67 22.62 -11.80
N VAL A 57 -51.38 22.61 -12.12
CA VAL A 57 -50.88 22.23 -13.44
C VAL A 57 -49.61 21.40 -13.26
N ALA A 58 -49.63 20.20 -13.81
CA ALA A 58 -48.47 19.32 -13.93
C ALA A 58 -47.46 19.95 -14.91
N ALA A 59 -46.20 20.07 -14.49
CA ALA A 59 -45.10 20.33 -15.41
C ALA A 59 -43.81 19.64 -14.92
N VAL A 60 -43.45 18.63 -15.71
CA VAL A 60 -42.14 18.04 -15.98
C VAL A 60 -40.95 18.92 -15.59
N CYS A 61 -40.12 18.41 -14.66
CA CYS A 61 -38.69 18.77 -14.56
C CYS A 61 -37.88 17.48 -14.42
N CYS A 62 -36.85 17.35 -15.27
CA CYS A 62 -35.88 16.27 -15.29
C CYS A 62 -35.21 16.07 -13.93
N ALA A 63 -35.43 14.91 -13.31
CA ALA A 63 -34.63 14.39 -12.20
C ALA A 63 -33.68 13.29 -12.73
N PRO A 64 -32.43 13.18 -12.23
CA PRO A 64 -31.62 12.01 -12.53
C PRO A 64 -32.25 10.79 -11.83
N ARG A 65 -32.60 9.78 -12.64
CA ARG A 65 -33.36 8.57 -12.26
C ARG A 65 -32.69 7.63 -11.23
N ARG A 66 -31.63 8.04 -10.52
CA ARG A 66 -30.88 7.13 -9.62
C ARG A 66 -31.28 7.20 -8.14
N CYS A 67 -31.94 8.26 -7.67
CA CYS A 67 -32.38 8.31 -6.26
C CYS A 67 -33.73 7.61 -5.98
N ALA A 68 -34.55 7.36 -7.00
CA ALA A 68 -35.91 6.81 -6.80
C ALA A 68 -35.95 5.29 -6.53
N ASN A 69 -34.89 4.54 -6.86
CA ASN A 69 -34.85 3.09 -6.63
C ASN A 69 -34.37 2.71 -5.21
N ALA A 70 -33.77 3.63 -4.46
CA ALA A 70 -33.30 3.36 -3.10
C ALA A 70 -34.44 3.38 -2.06
N CYS A 71 -35.61 3.95 -2.38
CA CYS A 71 -36.74 4.05 -1.44
C CYS A 71 -37.91 3.09 -1.72
N ARG A 72 -37.79 2.12 -2.64
CA ARG A 72 -38.90 1.24 -3.07
C ARG A 72 -38.78 -0.24 -2.69
N VAL A 73 -37.90 -0.61 -1.75
CA VAL A 73 -37.78 -2.02 -1.29
C VAL A 73 -38.31 -2.24 0.14
N ALA A 74 -38.84 -1.21 0.81
CA ALA A 74 -39.48 -1.38 2.11
C ALA A 74 -41.00 -1.13 2.00
N GLY A 75 -41.77 -2.21 1.78
CA GLY A 75 -43.22 -2.17 1.93
C GLY A 75 -43.95 -3.21 1.07
N ALA A 76 -44.05 -4.45 1.57
CA ALA A 76 -45.15 -5.35 1.22
C ALA A 76 -45.29 -6.47 2.30
N ASP A 77 -46.29 -6.25 3.15
CA ASP A 77 -47.21 -7.20 3.77
C ASP A 77 -46.74 -8.39 4.63
N SER A 78 -47.06 -8.22 5.91
CA SER A 78 -47.31 -9.26 6.90
C SER A 78 -48.73 -9.86 6.76
N SER A 79 -48.86 -11.18 6.60
CA SER A 79 -50.03 -11.91 7.10
C SER A 79 -49.79 -13.41 7.25
N SER A 80 -49.95 -13.88 8.50
CA SER A 80 -50.55 -15.15 8.95
C SER A 80 -50.04 -16.51 8.43
N GLY A 81 -49.71 -17.41 9.37
CA GLY A 81 -49.70 -18.86 9.07
C GLY A 81 -49.00 -19.74 10.11
N ASN A 82 -49.71 -20.10 11.18
CA ASN A 82 -49.33 -21.12 12.16
C ASN A 82 -49.32 -22.53 11.52
N ARG A 83 -48.29 -23.36 11.73
CA ARG A 83 -48.37 -24.85 11.74
C ARG A 83 -47.06 -25.55 12.16
N SER A 84 -47.12 -26.18 13.33
CA SER A 84 -46.65 -27.53 13.71
C SER A 84 -45.54 -28.27 12.92
N GLY A 85 -44.51 -28.70 13.67
CA GLY A 85 -44.10 -30.11 13.75
C GLY A 85 -42.86 -30.56 12.96
N GLY A 86 -41.96 -31.30 13.63
CA GLY A 86 -41.07 -32.27 12.97
C GLY A 86 -39.61 -32.23 13.40
N SER A 87 -39.24 -33.10 14.35
CA SER A 87 -37.87 -33.50 14.65
C SER A 87 -37.29 -34.39 13.54
N VAL A 88 -36.06 -34.12 13.09
CA VAL A 88 -35.14 -35.14 12.54
C VAL A 88 -33.70 -34.78 12.91
N THR A 89 -33.02 -35.75 13.52
CA THR A 89 -31.59 -35.78 13.85
C THR A 89 -30.77 -36.37 12.70
N ALA A 90 -29.59 -35.80 12.40
CA ALA A 90 -28.31 -36.49 12.18
C ALA A 90 -27.32 -35.68 11.32
N ASP A 91 -26.08 -35.60 11.82
CA ASP A 91 -24.76 -35.40 11.17
C ASP A 91 -24.51 -34.29 10.14
N GLY A 92 -23.45 -33.51 10.42
CA GLY A 92 -22.73 -32.73 9.42
C GLY A 92 -21.99 -31.52 10.01
N TYR A 93 -20.66 -31.61 10.02
CA TYR A 93 -19.68 -30.55 10.27
C TYR A 93 -20.21 -29.10 10.15
N ARG A 94 -20.16 -28.34 11.25
CA ARG A 94 -20.35 -26.88 11.22
C ARG A 94 -19.10 -26.21 10.65
N THR A 95 -19.20 -25.75 9.42
CA THR A 95 -18.42 -24.60 8.95
C THR A 95 -18.90 -23.37 9.73
N GLY A 96 -17.96 -22.66 10.35
CA GLY A 96 -18.25 -21.39 11.01
C GLY A 96 -18.64 -20.36 9.96
N ALA A 97 -19.94 -20.05 9.87
CA ALA A 97 -20.41 -18.89 9.15
C ALA A 97 -19.85 -17.64 9.83
N VAL A 98 -18.99 -16.91 9.12
CA VAL A 98 -18.60 -15.55 9.49
C VAL A 98 -19.88 -14.74 9.50
N ALA A 99 -20.33 -14.35 10.69
CA ALA A 99 -21.43 -13.42 10.84
C ALA A 99 -20.97 -12.08 10.27
N ALA A 100 -21.43 -11.75 9.07
CA ALA A 100 -21.36 -10.40 8.55
C ALA A 100 -22.08 -9.49 9.56
N HIS A 101 -21.31 -8.70 10.30
CA HIS A 101 -21.87 -7.61 11.07
C HIS A 101 -22.46 -6.62 10.08
N ALA A 102 -23.77 -6.75 9.83
CA ALA A 102 -24.53 -5.71 9.18
C ALA A 102 -24.34 -4.43 9.99
N VAL A 103 -23.67 -3.45 9.40
CA VAL A 103 -23.59 -2.09 9.94
C VAL A 103 -25.03 -1.66 10.21
N GLN A 104 -25.38 -1.49 11.49
CA GLN A 104 -26.68 -0.96 11.88
C GLN A 104 -26.83 0.41 11.21
N ALA A 105 -27.75 0.47 10.25
CA ALA A 105 -28.10 1.69 9.57
C ALA A 105 -28.69 2.66 10.60
N GLY A 106 -27.96 3.72 10.93
CA GLY A 106 -28.56 4.88 11.56
C GLY A 106 -29.49 5.54 10.54
N ASP A 107 -30.78 5.62 10.88
CA ASP A 107 -31.80 6.39 10.15
C ASP A 107 -31.57 7.91 10.28
N GLY A 108 -30.41 8.38 9.81
CA GLY A 108 -30.07 9.80 9.70
C GLY A 108 -30.33 10.30 8.28
N PRO A 109 -30.84 11.53 8.10
CA PRO A 109 -31.00 12.10 6.76
C PRO A 109 -29.63 12.17 6.06
N CYS A 110 -29.55 11.69 4.82
CA CYS A 110 -28.41 11.96 3.93
C CYS A 110 -28.26 13.47 3.80
N THR A 111 -27.25 14.04 4.46
CA THR A 111 -26.90 15.45 4.32
C THR A 111 -26.20 15.63 2.97
N GLU A 112 -26.46 16.74 2.28
CA GLU A 112 -25.84 17.07 0.97
C GLU A 112 -24.30 16.90 1.02
N VAL A 113 -23.69 17.22 2.16
CA VAL A 113 -22.24 17.09 2.43
C VAL A 113 -21.72 15.64 2.32
N GLY A 114 -22.52 14.64 2.74
CA GLY A 114 -22.11 13.24 2.68
C GLY A 114 -22.07 12.69 1.25
N CYS A 115 -23.00 13.14 0.41
CA CYS A 115 -23.04 12.77 -1.01
C CYS A 115 -21.83 13.35 -1.77
N ASP A 116 -21.47 14.61 -1.51
CA ASP A 116 -20.30 15.26 -2.14
C ASP A 116 -18.98 14.53 -1.83
N ILE A 117 -18.80 14.06 -0.59
CA ILE A 117 -17.59 13.32 -0.18
C ILE A 117 -17.49 11.97 -0.91
N ILE A 118 -18.60 11.24 -1.01
CA ILE A 118 -18.63 9.94 -1.72
C ILE A 118 -18.28 10.13 -3.20
N GLU A 119 -18.82 11.17 -3.86
CA GLU A 119 -18.49 11.47 -5.25
C GLU A 119 -17.00 11.81 -5.42
N ARG A 120 -16.41 12.58 -4.50
CA ARG A 120 -14.96 12.87 -4.51
C ARG A 120 -14.12 11.62 -4.31
N ILE A 121 -14.50 10.73 -3.40
CA ILE A 121 -13.85 9.43 -3.22
C ILE A 121 -13.92 8.65 -4.54
N ALA A 122 -15.10 8.47 -5.12
CA ALA A 122 -15.27 7.76 -6.38
C ALA A 122 -14.42 8.36 -7.53
N GLU A 123 -14.32 9.69 -7.60
CA GLU A 123 -13.46 10.38 -8.58
C GLU A 123 -11.97 10.10 -8.37
N LEU A 124 -11.48 10.13 -7.13
CA LEU A 124 -10.08 9.82 -6.81
C LEU A 124 -9.71 8.40 -7.21
N ILE A 125 -10.58 7.44 -6.89
CA ILE A 125 -10.35 6.06 -7.28
C ILE A 125 -10.33 6.01 -8.82
N ARG A 126 -11.22 6.74 -9.54
CA ARG A 126 -11.34 6.62 -11.03
C ARG A 126 -10.10 7.08 -11.74
N ARG A 127 -9.52 8.18 -11.26
CA ARG A 127 -8.27 8.72 -11.80
C ARG A 127 -7.11 7.75 -11.65
N THR A 128 -7.04 7.01 -10.56
CA THR A 128 -5.90 6.11 -10.33
C THR A 128 -5.97 4.81 -11.10
N HIS A 129 -7.18 4.34 -11.45
CA HIS A 129 -7.37 3.09 -12.20
C HIS A 129 -7.66 3.30 -13.68
N SER A 130 -7.95 4.53 -14.12
CA SER A 130 -8.10 4.88 -15.55
C SER A 130 -6.79 5.49 -16.08
N PRO A 131 -6.08 4.86 -17.02
CA PRO A 131 -4.95 5.52 -17.68
C PRO A 131 -5.48 6.73 -18.46
N GLU A 132 -4.86 7.91 -18.29
CA GLU A 132 -5.25 9.11 -19.03
C GLU A 132 -5.06 8.87 -20.53
N ARG A 133 -6.16 8.83 -21.30
CA ARG A 133 -6.04 8.95 -22.76
C ARG A 133 -5.44 10.31 -23.05
N ALA A 134 -4.29 10.33 -23.73
CA ALA A 134 -3.70 11.57 -24.23
C ALA A 134 -4.73 12.32 -25.09
N THR A 135 -5.33 13.36 -24.53
CA THR A 135 -6.05 14.36 -25.31
C THR A 135 -5.00 15.33 -25.82
N GLY A 136 -4.43 15.03 -26.98
CA GLY A 136 -3.63 16.01 -27.71
C GLY A 136 -4.49 17.25 -27.99
N PRO A 137 -3.90 18.46 -28.01
CA PRO A 137 -4.65 19.65 -28.38
C PRO A 137 -5.21 19.45 -29.79
N ALA A 138 -6.53 19.62 -29.92
CA ALA A 138 -7.20 19.58 -31.22
C ALA A 138 -6.54 20.61 -32.14
N GLY A 139 -5.76 20.12 -33.11
CA GLY A 139 -5.22 20.96 -34.17
C GLY A 139 -6.38 21.57 -34.95
N GLU A 140 -6.49 22.89 -34.89
CA GLU A 140 -7.35 23.66 -35.78
C GLU A 140 -7.02 23.29 -37.23
N GLY A 141 -8.04 22.81 -37.94
CA GLY A 141 -7.92 22.41 -39.33
C GLY A 141 -7.58 23.60 -40.23
N GLY A 142 -6.33 23.66 -40.66
CA GLY A 142 -5.91 24.42 -41.83
C GLY A 142 -6.25 23.65 -43.10
N ARG A 143 -7.34 24.04 -43.77
CA ARG A 143 -7.57 23.70 -45.18
C ARG A 143 -6.45 24.30 -46.03
N THR A 144 -5.74 23.46 -46.79
CA THR A 144 -5.09 23.90 -48.03
C THR A 144 -5.37 22.89 -49.13
N GLU A 145 -5.75 23.45 -50.26
CA GLU A 145 -6.36 22.84 -51.43
C GLU A 145 -5.41 21.93 -52.20
N ALA A 146 -6.02 20.96 -52.88
CA ALA A 146 -5.37 20.13 -53.89
C ALA A 146 -5.06 20.95 -55.14
N VAL A 147 -3.82 20.87 -55.61
CA VAL A 147 -3.44 21.17 -57.01
C VAL A 147 -2.76 19.93 -57.54
N GLY A 148 -3.33 19.37 -58.61
CA GLY A 148 -2.84 18.15 -59.27
C GLY A 148 -1.62 18.40 -60.17
N GLY A 149 -1.03 17.30 -60.65
CA GLY A 149 -0.08 17.35 -61.75
C GLY A 149 0.86 16.14 -61.85
N ASN A 150 0.50 15.25 -62.78
CA ASN A 150 1.35 14.47 -63.70
C ASN A 150 2.12 13.22 -63.24
N ASP A 151 1.68 12.13 -63.88
CA ASP A 151 2.42 10.99 -64.42
C ASP A 151 3.89 11.23 -64.79
N VAL A 152 4.76 10.28 -64.42
CA VAL A 152 5.76 9.68 -65.33
C VAL A 152 5.98 8.21 -64.93
N ALA A 153 5.84 7.32 -65.92
CA ALA A 153 6.16 5.90 -65.87
C ALA A 153 7.62 5.63 -66.32
N SER A 154 8.27 4.64 -65.68
CA SER A 154 9.40 3.83 -66.19
C SER A 154 9.87 2.92 -65.04
N GLY A 155 10.13 1.62 -65.12
CA GLY A 155 10.26 0.67 -66.22
C GLY A 155 11.35 -0.35 -65.84
N GLY A 156 11.06 -1.65 -65.95
CA GLY A 156 12.02 -2.78 -65.99
C GLY A 156 12.65 -3.20 -64.64
N THR A 157 12.96 -4.46 -64.35
CA THR A 157 12.98 -5.71 -65.15
C THR A 157 13.18 -6.87 -64.17
N ALA A 158 12.50 -7.98 -64.41
CA ALA A 158 12.73 -9.27 -63.77
C ALA A 158 13.91 -10.00 -64.42
N VAL A 159 14.71 -10.72 -63.61
CA VAL A 159 15.57 -11.82 -64.09
C VAL A 159 15.43 -12.98 -63.10
N GLN A 160 15.02 -14.12 -63.64
CA GLN A 160 15.01 -15.44 -63.02
C GLN A 160 16.41 -16.07 -63.10
N GLY A 161 16.74 -16.92 -62.14
CA GLY A 161 17.89 -17.82 -62.19
C GLY A 161 17.72 -18.98 -61.21
N GLU A 162 17.48 -20.17 -61.76
CA GLU A 162 17.40 -21.47 -61.06
C GLU A 162 18.80 -21.97 -60.64
N GLY A 163 18.86 -22.83 -59.61
CA GLY A 163 20.06 -23.65 -59.35
C GLY A 163 20.22 -24.26 -57.95
N GLY A 164 19.59 -25.41 -57.73
CA GLY A 164 20.14 -26.65 -57.13
C GLY A 164 21.04 -26.68 -55.87
N ALA A 165 20.55 -27.48 -54.90
CA ALA A 165 21.23 -28.55 -54.14
C ALA A 165 21.97 -28.27 -52.79
N GLU A 166 21.40 -28.89 -51.75
CA GLU A 166 21.96 -29.62 -50.59
C GLU A 166 23.21 -29.14 -49.83
N GLY A 167 23.05 -29.01 -48.51
CA GLY A 167 24.17 -28.96 -47.56
C GLY A 167 23.71 -28.68 -46.13
N ALA A 168 23.33 -29.72 -45.40
CA ALA A 168 22.92 -29.68 -43.99
C ALA A 168 23.99 -29.06 -43.08
N ARG A 169 23.58 -28.18 -42.15
CA ARG A 169 24.23 -27.96 -40.85
C ARG A 169 23.22 -27.43 -39.83
N ALA A 170 22.99 -28.23 -38.80
CA ALA A 170 22.17 -27.91 -37.65
C ALA A 170 22.86 -26.86 -36.77
N ALA A 171 22.16 -25.76 -36.48
CA ALA A 171 22.44 -24.86 -35.37
C ALA A 171 21.10 -24.43 -34.78
N GLY A 172 20.70 -25.10 -33.70
CA GLY A 172 19.51 -24.75 -32.93
C GLY A 172 19.77 -23.49 -32.12
N GLY A 173 19.39 -22.34 -32.67
CA GLY A 173 19.20 -21.11 -31.91
C GLY A 173 17.85 -21.18 -31.20
N ALA A 174 17.86 -21.25 -29.87
CA ALA A 174 16.66 -21.14 -29.05
C ALA A 174 16.15 -19.69 -29.09
N SER A 175 15.26 -19.41 -30.04
CA SER A 175 14.43 -18.22 -30.05
C SER A 175 13.37 -18.33 -28.94
N ALA A 176 13.21 -17.26 -28.16
CA ALA A 176 12.15 -17.09 -27.17
C ALA A 176 10.77 -17.45 -27.76
N PRO A 177 9.83 -18.03 -26.98
CA PRO A 177 8.54 -18.41 -27.52
C PRO A 177 7.70 -17.16 -27.77
N ALA A 178 7.48 -16.85 -29.04
CA ALA A 178 6.42 -15.94 -29.47
C ALA A 178 5.08 -16.65 -29.25
N HIS A 179 4.37 -16.29 -28.18
CA HIS A 179 2.99 -16.72 -27.99
C HIS A 179 2.10 -16.06 -29.05
N ALA A 180 1.63 -16.87 -29.99
CA ALA A 180 0.64 -16.49 -30.98
C ALA A 180 -0.71 -16.20 -30.28
N MET A 181 -1.18 -14.96 -30.45
CA MET A 181 -2.51 -14.50 -30.07
C MET A 181 -3.59 -15.38 -30.71
N ARG A 182 -4.43 -16.03 -29.88
CA ARG A 182 -5.73 -16.54 -30.27
C ARG A 182 -6.76 -16.18 -29.20
N GLY A 183 -7.85 -15.56 -29.66
CA GLY A 183 -9.14 -15.51 -28.96
C GLY A 183 -9.30 -14.35 -28.00
N GLU A 184 -10.24 -13.47 -28.28
CA GLU A 184 -10.75 -12.45 -27.36
C GLU A 184 -11.36 -13.12 -26.11
N GLU A 185 -10.57 -13.25 -25.05
CA GLU A 185 -11.02 -13.53 -23.69
C GLU A 185 -11.39 -12.18 -23.02
N PRO A 186 -12.58 -12.03 -22.42
CA PRO A 186 -13.10 -10.71 -22.03
C PRO A 186 -12.40 -10.19 -20.77
N LEU A 187 -11.41 -9.30 -20.90
CA LEU A 187 -10.90 -8.26 -19.97
C LEU A 187 -10.83 -8.51 -18.44
N ARG A 188 -11.09 -9.73 -17.94
CA ARG A 188 -11.29 -10.06 -16.52
C ARG A 188 -10.09 -10.82 -15.91
N VAL A 189 -8.98 -10.95 -16.64
CA VAL A 189 -7.71 -11.57 -16.22
C VAL A 189 -6.54 -10.56 -16.30
N LEU A 190 -6.78 -9.28 -16.02
CA LEU A 190 -5.74 -8.24 -16.11
C LEU A 190 -5.11 -7.96 -14.72
N GLN A 191 -4.35 -8.95 -14.24
CA GLN A 191 -3.82 -9.19 -12.89
C GLN A 191 -2.63 -8.30 -12.45
N PRO A 192 -2.29 -8.21 -11.14
CA PRO A 192 -1.04 -7.61 -10.61
C PRO A 192 0.24 -7.91 -11.43
N LEU A 193 0.34 -9.09 -12.05
CA LEU A 193 1.42 -9.44 -12.99
C LEU A 193 1.56 -8.45 -14.16
N LEU A 194 0.46 -7.97 -14.76
CA LEU A 194 0.52 -6.96 -15.82
C LEU A 194 1.07 -5.61 -15.36
N ALA A 195 0.95 -5.31 -14.06
CA ALA A 195 1.59 -4.11 -13.54
C ALA A 195 3.11 -4.30 -13.48
N LEU A 196 3.61 -5.52 -13.24
CA LEU A 196 5.04 -5.83 -13.37
C LEU A 196 5.49 -5.72 -14.83
N ASP A 197 4.74 -6.31 -15.76
CA ASP A 197 5.07 -6.27 -17.21
C ASP A 197 5.10 -4.85 -17.76
N ALA A 198 4.12 -4.03 -17.40
CA ALA A 198 4.05 -2.62 -17.80
C ALA A 198 5.01 -1.71 -16.98
N GLY A 199 5.73 -2.28 -16.01
CA GLY A 199 6.56 -1.57 -15.05
C GLY A 199 5.83 -0.47 -14.25
N ARG A 200 4.56 -0.73 -13.90
CA ARG A 200 3.65 0.09 -13.09
C ARG A 200 3.34 -0.53 -11.73
N TRP A 201 4.11 -1.53 -11.32
CA TRP A 201 3.89 -2.24 -10.06
C TRP A 201 4.12 -1.34 -8.85
N VAL A 202 3.16 -1.36 -7.92
CA VAL A 202 3.26 -0.68 -6.62
C VAL A 202 2.90 -1.65 -5.51
N LYS A 203 3.85 -1.84 -4.58
CA LYS A 203 3.69 -2.67 -3.38
C LYS A 203 3.61 -1.80 -2.13
N LEU A 204 2.65 -2.08 -1.26
CA LEU A 204 2.64 -1.56 0.12
C LEU A 204 3.38 -2.55 1.02
N ILE A 205 4.30 -2.06 1.86
CA ILE A 205 4.95 -2.83 2.93
C ILE A 205 4.39 -2.36 4.27
N CYS A 206 3.52 -3.13 4.89
CA CYS A 206 3.06 -2.90 6.27
C CYS A 206 4.21 -3.10 7.26
N GLY A 207 5.05 -4.12 7.03
CA GLY A 207 6.29 -4.38 7.77
C GLY A 207 6.37 -5.83 8.25
N ALA A 208 7.53 -6.46 8.09
CA ALA A 208 7.76 -7.88 8.40
C ALA A 208 7.57 -8.26 9.88
N SER A 209 7.67 -7.29 10.80
CA SER A 209 7.38 -7.46 12.23
C SER A 209 6.28 -6.51 12.75
N PHE A 210 5.52 -5.87 11.84
CA PHE A 210 4.41 -5.00 12.23
C PHE A 210 3.12 -5.83 12.29
N GLU A 211 2.53 -5.94 13.49
CA GLU A 211 1.46 -6.89 13.80
C GLU A 211 0.20 -6.22 14.37
N ASP A 212 0.14 -4.88 14.35
CA ASP A 212 -1.08 -4.14 14.68
C ASP A 212 -2.15 -4.40 13.61
N VAL A 213 -3.03 -5.36 13.89
CA VAL A 213 -4.06 -5.84 12.96
C VAL A 213 -5.03 -4.72 12.53
N ALA A 214 -5.30 -3.75 13.42
CA ALA A 214 -6.21 -2.64 13.10
C ALA A 214 -5.57 -1.69 12.08
N ASP A 215 -4.31 -1.30 12.33
CA ASP A 215 -3.55 -0.49 11.38
C ASP A 215 -3.35 -1.24 10.06
N VAL A 216 -2.98 -2.53 10.09
CA VAL A 216 -2.79 -3.33 8.86
C VAL A 216 -4.05 -3.41 8.02
N ARG A 217 -5.21 -3.67 8.64
CA ARG A 217 -6.50 -3.74 7.94
C ARG A 217 -6.87 -2.40 7.30
N ASN A 218 -6.71 -1.29 8.04
CA ASN A 218 -7.00 0.04 7.53
C ASN A 218 -6.03 0.49 6.43
N LEU A 219 -4.73 0.17 6.56
CA LEU A 219 -3.73 0.40 5.52
C LEU A 219 -4.08 -0.39 4.24
N ALA A 220 -4.38 -1.68 4.39
CA ALA A 220 -4.77 -2.55 3.28
C ALA A 220 -6.01 -2.01 2.56
N PHE A 221 -7.03 -1.55 3.30
CA PHE A 221 -8.22 -0.94 2.74
C PHE A 221 -7.90 0.30 1.89
N VAL A 222 -7.24 1.30 2.47
CA VAL A 222 -6.98 2.58 1.79
C VAL A 222 -6.09 2.39 0.57
N TYR A 223 -5.02 1.59 0.69
CA TYR A 223 -4.08 1.39 -0.41
C TYR A 223 -4.66 0.51 -1.53
N THR A 224 -5.57 -0.42 -1.21
CA THR A 224 -6.33 -1.15 -2.23
C THR A 224 -7.16 -0.20 -3.08
N LEU A 225 -7.90 0.73 -2.45
CA LEU A 225 -8.62 1.77 -3.18
C LEU A 225 -7.68 2.66 -4.00
N ALA A 226 -6.50 3.00 -3.46
CA ALA A 226 -5.47 3.75 -4.17
C ALA A 226 -4.81 2.95 -5.31
N GLY A 227 -5.10 1.65 -5.46
CA GLY A 227 -4.67 0.85 -6.61
C GLY A 227 -3.28 0.21 -6.48
N VAL A 228 -2.81 -0.10 -5.26
CA VAL A 228 -1.62 -0.96 -5.10
C VAL A 228 -1.86 -2.35 -5.70
N ASP A 229 -0.79 -3.01 -6.15
CA ASP A 229 -0.86 -4.36 -6.74
C ASP A 229 -0.57 -5.46 -5.71
N CYS A 230 0.09 -5.11 -4.61
CA CYS A 230 0.48 -6.04 -3.57
C CYS A 230 0.52 -5.35 -2.20
N ILE A 231 0.07 -6.08 -1.18
CA ILE A 231 0.16 -5.69 0.23
C ILE A 231 1.00 -6.75 0.93
N ASP A 232 2.13 -6.33 1.45
CA ASP A 232 3.10 -7.15 2.18
C ASP A 232 3.05 -6.88 3.66
N CYS A 233 2.97 -7.95 4.45
CA CYS A 233 2.75 -7.90 5.88
C CYS A 233 3.56 -8.98 6.61
N ALA A 234 3.56 -8.91 7.95
CA ALA A 234 4.18 -9.92 8.78
C ALA A 234 3.57 -11.30 8.50
N ALA A 235 4.39 -12.36 8.55
CA ALA A 235 3.96 -13.74 8.35
C ALA A 235 3.15 -14.32 9.53
N GLU A 236 2.20 -13.55 10.05
CA GLU A 236 1.33 -13.91 11.18
C GLU A 236 -0.11 -14.10 10.67
N PRO A 237 -0.84 -15.18 11.04
CA PRO A 237 -2.11 -15.50 10.40
C PRO A 237 -3.17 -14.43 10.70
N ALA A 238 -3.15 -13.84 11.90
CA ALA A 238 -4.03 -12.73 12.26
C ALA A 238 -3.76 -11.47 11.41
N VAL A 239 -2.48 -11.20 11.09
CA VAL A 239 -2.07 -10.05 10.27
C VAL A 239 -2.44 -10.28 8.80
N VAL A 240 -2.22 -11.49 8.28
CA VAL A 240 -2.63 -11.90 6.94
C VAL A 240 -4.16 -11.82 6.79
N ALA A 241 -4.90 -12.31 7.78
CA ALA A 241 -6.36 -12.22 7.79
C ALA A 241 -6.83 -10.75 7.82
N ALA A 242 -6.20 -9.89 8.63
CA ALA A 242 -6.51 -8.46 8.68
C ALA A 242 -6.22 -7.74 7.35
N ALA A 243 -5.10 -8.08 6.68
CA ALA A 243 -4.79 -7.55 5.36
C ALA A 243 -5.82 -8.01 4.32
N ALA A 244 -6.17 -9.30 4.30
CA ALA A 244 -7.19 -9.85 3.41
C ALA A 244 -8.57 -9.21 3.64
N GLU A 245 -8.98 -9.04 4.90
CA GLU A 245 -10.23 -8.37 5.26
C GLU A 245 -10.26 -6.92 4.74
N GLY A 246 -9.18 -6.16 4.94
CA GLY A 246 -9.08 -4.79 4.45
C GLY A 246 -9.18 -4.70 2.93
N ILE A 247 -8.53 -5.64 2.22
CA ILE A 247 -8.63 -5.76 0.76
C ILE A 247 -10.08 -6.04 0.35
N ASP A 248 -10.69 -7.07 0.93
CA ASP A 248 -12.02 -7.52 0.53
C ASP A 248 -13.08 -6.44 0.83
N ALA A 249 -12.95 -5.73 1.95
CA ALA A 249 -13.78 -4.58 2.28
C ALA A 249 -13.61 -3.43 1.27
N ALA A 250 -12.39 -3.14 0.81
CA ALA A 250 -12.15 -2.13 -0.22
C ALA A 250 -12.74 -2.55 -1.58
N MET A 251 -12.64 -3.84 -1.93
CA MET A 251 -13.26 -4.40 -3.14
C MET A 251 -14.78 -4.28 -3.10
N ALA A 252 -15.41 -4.62 -1.96
CA ALA A 252 -16.85 -4.46 -1.76
C ALA A 252 -17.29 -2.98 -1.79
N TRP A 253 -16.51 -2.09 -1.17
CA TRP A 253 -16.76 -0.66 -1.19
C TRP A 253 -16.75 -0.10 -2.62
N ALA A 254 -15.75 -0.48 -3.41
CA ALA A 254 -15.63 -0.10 -4.82
C ALA A 254 -16.77 -0.68 -5.68
N ALA A 255 -17.19 -1.92 -5.44
CA ALA A 255 -18.28 -2.57 -6.18
C ALA A 255 -19.66 -1.91 -5.98
N GLY A 256 -19.80 -0.99 -5.02
CA GLY A 256 -21.01 -0.21 -4.83
C GLY A 256 -21.87 -0.60 -3.63
N GLU A 257 -21.45 -1.59 -2.85
CA GLU A 257 -22.11 -1.96 -1.58
C GLU A 257 -21.97 -0.84 -0.52
N GLY A 258 -21.03 0.11 -0.73
CA GLY A 258 -20.74 1.26 0.13
C GLY A 258 -21.32 2.61 -0.27
N ARG A 259 -22.40 2.67 -1.08
CA ARG A 259 -23.09 3.93 -1.54
C ARG A 259 -22.43 4.73 -2.68
N GLY A 260 -21.39 4.21 -3.35
CA GLY A 260 -20.69 4.88 -4.48
C GLY A 260 -20.72 4.14 -5.83
N GLY A 261 -21.60 3.15 -6.02
CA GLY A 261 -21.52 2.19 -7.13
C GLY A 261 -21.97 2.70 -8.50
N GLY A 262 -21.02 2.88 -9.40
CA GLY A 262 -21.22 2.84 -10.85
C GLY A 262 -19.93 2.46 -11.56
N GLU A 263 -19.96 1.36 -12.32
CA GLU A 263 -18.88 0.87 -13.23
C GLU A 263 -17.52 0.51 -12.62
N TRP A 264 -17.38 0.48 -11.29
CA TRP A 264 -16.16 0.06 -10.60
C TRP A 264 -15.97 -1.45 -10.49
N GLY A 265 -17.06 -2.20 -10.35
CA GLY A 265 -17.03 -3.65 -10.10
C GLY A 265 -16.34 -4.47 -11.20
N GLU A 266 -16.11 -3.88 -12.38
CA GLU A 266 -15.38 -4.53 -13.48
C GLU A 266 -13.90 -4.10 -13.57
N MET A 267 -13.47 -3.08 -12.80
CA MET A 267 -12.16 -2.41 -12.96
C MET A 267 -11.28 -2.43 -11.70
N GLY A 268 -11.85 -2.71 -10.53
CA GLY A 268 -11.09 -2.94 -9.31
C GLY A 268 -10.23 -4.19 -9.41
N ARG A 269 -8.91 -4.06 -9.29
CA ARG A 269 -7.96 -5.18 -9.27
C ARG A 269 -7.65 -5.55 -7.82
N ARG A 270 -7.92 -6.79 -7.43
CA ARG A 270 -7.55 -7.29 -6.11
C ARG A 270 -6.01 -7.37 -6.00
N PRO A 271 -5.36 -6.66 -5.06
CA PRO A 271 -3.94 -6.82 -4.83
C PRO A 271 -3.61 -8.22 -4.29
N TRP A 272 -2.36 -8.64 -4.50
CA TRP A 272 -1.83 -9.85 -3.89
C TRP A 272 -1.47 -9.62 -2.43
N VAL A 273 -1.78 -10.60 -1.58
CA VAL A 273 -1.28 -10.64 -0.21
C VAL A 273 0.09 -11.31 -0.21
N MET A 274 1.09 -10.59 0.27
CA MET A 274 2.46 -11.08 0.41
C MET A 274 2.83 -11.18 1.90
N VAL A 275 3.62 -12.20 2.22
CA VAL A 275 4.24 -12.34 3.54
C VAL A 275 5.76 -12.30 3.41
N SER A 276 6.41 -11.67 4.39
CA SER A 276 7.86 -11.57 4.46
C SER A 276 8.43 -12.61 5.42
N VAL A 277 9.49 -13.31 4.99
CA VAL A 277 10.31 -14.25 5.79
C VAL A 277 11.80 -13.94 5.62
N SER A 278 12.65 -14.52 6.45
CA SER A 278 14.10 -14.30 6.41
C SER A 278 14.87 -15.61 6.42
N ASP A 279 15.99 -15.66 5.72
CA ASP A 279 16.94 -16.80 5.75
C ASP A 279 17.88 -16.79 6.97
N GLY A 280 17.78 -15.77 7.83
CA GLY A 280 18.59 -15.62 9.04
C GLY A 280 18.33 -14.29 9.73
N ARG A 281 19.24 -13.89 10.63
CA ARG A 281 19.13 -12.63 11.39
C ARG A 281 19.05 -11.41 10.48
N ASP A 282 17.92 -10.72 10.49
CA ASP A 282 17.70 -9.56 9.62
C ASP A 282 17.06 -8.38 10.40
N PRO A 283 17.47 -7.12 10.15
CA PRO A 283 16.94 -5.94 10.84
C PRO A 283 15.44 -5.68 10.72
N HIS A 284 14.76 -6.25 9.71
CA HIS A 284 13.31 -6.17 9.52
C HIS A 284 12.54 -7.15 10.41
N PHE A 285 13.24 -8.15 10.95
CA PHE A 285 12.70 -9.26 11.74
C PHE A 285 13.18 -9.18 13.18
N ARG A 286 12.96 -8.02 13.80
CA ARG A 286 13.34 -7.78 15.19
C ARG A 286 12.38 -6.80 15.83
N LYS A 287 12.31 -6.81 17.15
CA LYS A 287 11.55 -5.83 17.93
C LYS A 287 12.42 -5.21 19.02
N ALA A 288 12.07 -3.99 19.40
CA ALA A 288 12.69 -3.36 20.57
C ALA A 288 12.15 -4.01 21.84
N VAL A 289 13.02 -4.27 22.81
CA VAL A 289 12.64 -4.85 24.10
C VAL A 289 13.38 -4.09 25.21
N PHE A 290 12.69 -3.81 26.30
CA PHE A 290 13.28 -3.29 27.54
C PHE A 290 12.32 -3.50 28.72
N ASP A 291 12.88 -3.61 29.92
CA ASP A 291 12.11 -3.55 31.16
C ASP A 291 11.82 -2.08 31.50
N ALA A 292 10.54 -1.71 31.46
CA ALA A 292 10.11 -0.34 31.73
C ALA A 292 10.37 0.12 33.17
N SER A 293 10.48 -0.81 34.13
CA SER A 293 10.84 -0.49 35.51
C SER A 293 12.29 0.02 35.64
N LEU A 294 13.15 -0.33 34.69
CA LEU A 294 14.53 0.16 34.61
C LEU A 294 14.63 1.56 33.98
N CYS A 295 13.54 2.10 33.43
CA CYS A 295 13.50 3.45 32.87
C CYS A 295 13.24 4.47 33.98
N PRO A 296 14.20 5.35 34.33
CA PRO A 296 14.01 6.28 35.43
C PRO A 296 12.84 7.24 35.14
N PRO A 297 12.01 7.60 36.14
CA PRO A 297 10.91 8.56 35.94
C PRO A 297 11.36 9.93 35.39
N ALA A 298 12.61 10.34 35.70
CA ALA A 298 13.22 11.56 35.20
C ALA A 298 13.80 11.45 33.77
N CYS A 299 13.72 10.28 33.13
CA CYS A 299 14.19 10.09 31.76
C CYS A 299 13.41 11.02 30.82
N PRO A 300 14.08 11.76 29.91
CA PRO A 300 13.39 12.58 28.91
C PRO A 300 12.70 11.76 27.81
N ARG A 301 12.81 10.41 27.87
CA ARG A 301 12.21 9.42 26.98
C ARG A 301 12.25 9.80 25.49
N PRO A 302 13.45 10.08 24.93
CA PRO A 302 13.59 10.40 23.50
C PRO A 302 13.14 9.24 22.60
N CYS A 303 13.17 8.00 23.11
CA CYS A 303 12.69 6.80 22.44
C CYS A 303 11.20 6.87 22.06
N GLU A 304 10.34 7.50 22.87
CA GLU A 304 8.92 7.70 22.53
C GLU A 304 8.76 8.63 21.32
N ARG A 305 9.52 9.74 21.29
CA ARG A 305 9.42 10.75 20.23
C ARG A 305 10.00 10.28 18.90
N VAL A 306 11.08 9.51 18.94
CA VAL A 306 11.77 9.04 17.72
C VAL A 306 11.07 7.83 17.09
N CYS A 307 10.19 7.14 17.83
CA CYS A 307 9.51 5.94 17.36
C CYS A 307 8.43 6.31 16.32
N PRO A 308 8.61 5.97 15.03
CA PRO A 308 7.67 6.37 13.99
C PRO A 308 6.32 5.64 14.06
N ALA A 309 6.29 4.47 14.70
CA ALA A 309 5.07 3.67 14.91
C ALA A 309 4.40 3.94 16.26
N ALA A 310 4.89 4.93 17.03
CA ALA A 310 4.39 5.19 18.38
C ALA A 310 4.37 3.94 19.30
N ALA A 311 5.27 2.99 19.04
CA ALA A 311 5.33 1.69 19.70
C ALA A 311 6.00 1.74 21.08
N ILE A 312 6.39 2.92 21.56
CA ILE A 312 6.89 3.11 22.92
C ILE A 312 6.03 4.18 23.57
N ARG A 313 5.39 3.85 24.69
CA ARG A 313 4.51 4.76 25.43
C ARG A 313 4.74 4.62 26.93
N PHE A 314 4.81 5.74 27.62
CA PHE A 314 4.76 5.80 29.08
C PHE A 314 3.59 6.66 29.52
N HIS A 315 2.73 6.11 30.37
CA HIS A 315 1.67 6.88 31.01
C HIS A 315 2.26 7.63 32.20
N ALA A 316 1.84 8.87 32.40
CA ALA A 316 2.02 9.50 33.70
C ALA A 316 1.23 8.65 34.71
N ALA A 317 1.85 8.23 35.80
CA ALA A 317 1.11 7.66 36.92
C ALA A 317 0.00 8.67 37.25
N ALA A 318 -1.26 8.24 37.18
CA ALA A 318 -2.37 9.10 37.53
C ALA A 318 -2.06 9.66 38.93
N ALA A 319 -1.95 10.98 39.04
CA ALA A 319 -1.88 11.63 40.32
C ALA A 319 -3.25 11.42 40.97
N THR A 320 -3.45 10.27 41.60
CA THR A 320 -4.57 10.09 42.52
C THR A 320 -4.33 11.12 43.61
N SER A 321 -5.23 12.07 43.72
CA SER A 321 -5.20 13.19 44.67
C SER A 321 -5.25 12.76 46.14
N ASP A 322 -5.24 11.46 46.42
CA ASP A 322 -5.31 10.89 47.76
C ASP A 322 -3.97 10.22 48.12
N ALA A 323 -2.93 11.02 48.32
CA ALA A 323 -1.65 10.56 48.84
C ALA A 323 -1.05 11.55 49.85
N ALA A 324 -1.81 11.85 50.90
CA ALA A 324 -1.18 12.01 52.21
C ALA A 324 -0.97 10.59 52.76
N THR A 325 0.22 10.29 53.27
CA THR A 325 0.63 9.02 53.89
C THR A 325 0.83 7.79 53.00
N SER A 326 1.87 7.82 52.15
CA SER A 326 2.78 6.67 52.04
C SER A 326 4.17 7.11 51.59
N THR A 327 5.12 7.03 52.53
CA THR A 327 6.56 7.17 52.28
C THR A 327 7.09 5.88 51.66
N GLY A 328 7.62 5.93 50.43
CA GLY A 328 8.71 5.03 50.04
C GLY A 328 8.50 4.01 48.91
N SER A 329 7.63 4.23 47.92
CA SER A 329 7.70 3.49 46.65
C SER A 329 7.74 4.45 45.47
N SER A 330 8.71 4.25 44.59
CA SER A 330 8.85 4.95 43.31
C SER A 330 7.52 5.05 42.59
N ALA A 331 7.22 6.22 42.03
CA ALA A 331 6.13 6.36 41.08
C ALA A 331 6.46 5.51 39.85
N ASP A 332 5.99 4.26 39.85
CA ASP A 332 6.22 3.31 38.77
C ASP A 332 5.53 3.86 37.52
N SER A 333 6.32 4.31 36.55
CA SER A 333 5.79 4.70 35.26
C SER A 333 5.31 3.45 34.53
N VAL A 334 3.99 3.26 34.46
CA VAL A 334 3.39 2.18 33.67
C VAL A 334 3.57 2.52 32.18
N GLY A 335 4.41 1.76 31.50
CA GLY A 335 4.78 2.01 30.11
C GLY A 335 5.64 0.88 29.54
N GLY A 336 6.04 1.01 28.29
CA GLY A 336 6.87 -0.01 27.63
C GLY A 336 6.75 0.02 26.12
N VAL A 337 7.17 -1.09 25.51
CA VAL A 337 6.98 -1.34 24.07
C VAL A 337 5.60 -1.95 23.84
N ILE A 338 4.83 -1.36 22.93
CA ILE A 338 3.65 -1.99 22.35
C ILE A 338 4.15 -2.90 21.23
N ALA A 339 4.32 -4.19 21.54
CA ALA A 339 5.01 -5.15 20.68
C ALA A 339 4.44 -5.18 19.26
N ASP A 340 3.12 -5.19 19.13
CA ASP A 340 2.43 -5.30 17.84
C ASP A 340 2.71 -4.11 16.90
N ARG A 341 2.95 -2.92 17.46
CA ARG A 341 3.30 -1.72 16.67
C ARG A 341 4.78 -1.62 16.34
N CYS A 342 5.64 -2.35 17.05
CA CYS A 342 7.09 -2.24 16.89
C CYS A 342 7.57 -3.05 15.68
N TYR A 343 7.90 -2.36 14.59
CA TYR A 343 8.42 -3.01 13.37
C TYR A 343 9.96 -3.12 13.30
N GLY A 344 10.68 -2.88 14.40
CA GLY A 344 12.13 -3.13 14.43
C GLY A 344 13.06 -2.05 13.86
N CYS A 345 12.57 -0.82 13.65
CA CYS A 345 13.36 0.27 13.06
C CYS A 345 14.67 0.61 13.80
N GLY A 346 14.78 0.23 15.08
CA GLY A 346 15.99 0.39 15.90
C GLY A 346 16.33 1.82 16.31
N ARG A 347 15.51 2.83 15.95
CA ARG A 347 15.80 4.25 16.25
C ARG A 347 15.82 4.58 17.74
N CYS A 348 15.07 3.81 18.54
CA CYS A 348 15.01 3.96 19.98
C CYS A 348 16.31 3.55 20.69
N ILE A 349 17.06 2.60 20.11
CA ILE A 349 18.26 2.01 20.72
C ILE A 349 19.36 3.07 20.94
N PRO A 350 19.87 3.77 19.90
CA PRO A 350 20.98 4.70 20.08
C PRO A 350 20.59 5.99 20.83
N VAL A 351 19.31 6.31 20.94
CA VAL A 351 18.85 7.53 21.64
C VAL A 351 18.55 7.31 23.11
N CYS A 352 18.51 6.05 23.59
CA CYS A 352 18.22 5.76 24.99
C CYS A 352 19.38 6.25 25.89
N PRO A 353 19.17 7.23 26.77
CA PRO A 353 20.25 7.78 27.60
C PRO A 353 20.83 6.76 28.60
N PHE A 354 20.03 5.75 28.95
CA PHE A 354 20.39 4.71 29.91
C PHE A 354 20.81 3.39 29.25
N GLY A 355 20.75 3.31 27.91
CA GLY A 355 21.17 2.11 27.17
C GLY A 355 20.38 0.83 27.48
N ILE A 356 19.13 0.94 27.97
CA ILE A 356 18.32 -0.21 28.41
C ILE A 356 17.50 -0.88 27.31
N ILE A 357 17.53 -0.33 26.08
CA ILE A 357 16.74 -0.86 24.95
C ILE A 357 17.63 -1.75 24.10
N SER A 358 17.25 -3.03 23.97
CA SER A 358 17.86 -4.00 23.07
C SER A 358 16.94 -4.29 21.88
N ALA A 359 17.46 -5.03 20.89
CA ALA A 359 16.66 -5.63 19.84
C ALA A 359 16.67 -7.15 20.00
N GLU A 360 15.49 -7.76 19.91
CA GLU A 360 15.33 -9.22 19.90
C GLU A 360 14.80 -9.68 18.55
N GLU A 361 15.27 -10.83 18.09
CA GLU A 361 14.82 -11.43 16.84
C GLU A 361 13.33 -11.80 16.92
N HIS A 362 12.62 -11.51 15.85
CA HIS A 362 11.19 -11.76 15.71
C HIS A 362 10.95 -12.40 14.35
N GLN A 363 11.09 -13.72 14.30
CA GLN A 363 10.98 -14.52 13.08
C GLN A 363 10.02 -15.67 13.31
N ARG A 364 9.25 -16.00 12.27
CA ARG A 364 8.43 -17.21 12.26
C ARG A 364 9.29 -18.42 11.97
N THR A 365 8.88 -19.55 12.51
CA THR A 365 9.53 -20.83 12.20
C THR A 365 9.21 -21.25 10.76
N HIS A 366 10.00 -22.17 10.21
CA HIS A 366 9.72 -22.73 8.88
C HIS A 366 8.37 -23.50 8.86
N GLU A 367 8.04 -24.20 9.94
CA GLU A 367 6.77 -24.95 10.08
C GLU A 367 5.56 -24.01 10.10
N ASP A 368 5.65 -22.91 10.85
CA ASP A 368 4.63 -21.87 10.86
C ASP A 368 4.45 -21.24 9.47
N THR A 369 5.56 -20.99 8.78
CA THR A 369 5.55 -20.44 7.42
C THR A 369 4.83 -21.39 6.47
N LEU A 370 5.17 -22.68 6.47
CA LEU A 370 4.52 -23.68 5.62
C LEU A 370 3.01 -23.77 5.89
N THR A 371 2.62 -23.77 7.17
CA THR A 371 1.22 -23.78 7.58
C THR A 371 0.48 -22.54 7.05
N LEU A 372 1.11 -21.37 7.13
CA LEU A 372 0.55 -20.12 6.63
C LEU A 372 0.38 -20.15 5.09
N LEU A 373 1.38 -20.63 4.36
CA LEU A 373 1.32 -20.77 2.90
C LEU A 373 0.21 -21.74 2.47
N GLY A 374 0.00 -22.83 3.23
CA GLY A 374 -1.09 -23.78 3.00
C GLY A 374 -2.49 -23.24 3.30
N GLY A 375 -2.62 -22.08 3.97
CA GLY A 375 -3.89 -21.49 4.39
C GLY A 375 -4.69 -20.79 3.28
N GLY A 376 -4.13 -20.62 2.08
CA GLY A 376 -4.84 -20.11 0.89
C GLY A 376 -5.09 -18.59 0.85
N LEU A 377 -4.66 -17.83 1.86
CA LEU A 377 -4.75 -16.37 1.89
C LEU A 377 -3.49 -15.67 1.39
N VAL A 378 -2.37 -16.39 1.24
CA VAL A 378 -1.09 -15.85 0.79
C VAL A 378 -0.95 -16.07 -0.72
N ASP A 379 -0.77 -14.99 -1.46
CA ASP A 379 -0.57 -15.01 -2.91
C ASP A 379 0.92 -15.00 -3.29
N ALA A 380 1.77 -14.43 -2.45
CA ALA A 380 3.19 -14.22 -2.73
C ALA A 380 4.04 -14.28 -1.46
N ILE A 381 5.34 -14.52 -1.63
CA ILE A 381 6.31 -14.50 -0.52
C ILE A 381 7.47 -13.58 -0.85
N GLU A 382 7.99 -12.89 0.16
CA GLU A 382 9.27 -12.21 0.13
C GLU A 382 10.26 -12.94 1.05
N ILE A 383 11.43 -13.27 0.53
CA ILE A 383 12.54 -13.86 1.28
C ILE A 383 13.63 -12.81 1.41
N HIS A 384 13.90 -12.39 2.64
CA HIS A 384 15.05 -11.56 2.97
C HIS A 384 16.33 -12.38 3.05
N THR A 385 17.40 -11.81 2.52
CA THR A 385 18.74 -12.39 2.56
C THR A 385 19.80 -11.31 2.76
N LEU A 386 20.97 -11.69 3.25
CA LEU A 386 22.07 -10.81 3.61
C LEU A 386 23.41 -11.22 2.96
N PRO A 387 24.45 -10.37 3.03
CA PRO A 387 25.78 -10.74 2.54
C PRO A 387 26.27 -12.06 3.15
N GLY A 388 26.64 -13.01 2.29
CA GLY A 388 27.17 -14.31 2.70
C GLY A 388 26.12 -15.36 3.11
N HIS A 389 24.83 -15.13 2.82
CA HIS A 389 23.74 -16.03 3.21
C HIS A 389 23.27 -17.01 2.12
N VAL A 390 24.03 -17.23 1.04
CA VAL A 390 23.59 -18.12 -0.05
C VAL A 390 23.23 -19.53 0.46
N GLU A 391 24.02 -20.08 1.38
CA GLU A 391 23.75 -21.38 1.99
C GLU A 391 22.49 -21.38 2.86
N ALA A 392 22.27 -20.31 3.63
CA ALA A 392 21.10 -20.15 4.48
C ALA A 392 19.82 -19.99 3.64
N PHE A 393 19.90 -19.18 2.57
CA PHE A 393 18.87 -19.05 1.55
C PHE A 393 18.51 -20.40 0.94
N ASN A 394 19.52 -21.19 0.56
CA ASN A 394 19.30 -22.52 -0.02
C ASN A 394 18.61 -23.47 0.95
N ALA A 395 18.98 -23.44 2.24
CA ALA A 395 18.34 -24.24 3.27
C ALA A 395 16.88 -23.85 3.50
N LEU A 396 16.58 -22.54 3.53
CA LEU A 396 15.21 -22.05 3.61
C LEU A 396 14.40 -22.47 2.38
N TRP A 397 14.94 -22.24 1.16
CA TRP A 397 14.25 -22.62 -0.07
C TRP A 397 14.00 -24.12 -0.17
N ALA A 398 14.95 -24.96 0.26
CA ALA A 398 14.73 -26.41 0.32
C ALA A 398 13.56 -26.79 1.25
N SER A 399 13.27 -25.98 2.27
CA SER A 399 12.17 -26.20 3.20
C SER A 399 10.82 -25.71 2.67
N ILE A 400 10.78 -24.61 1.89
CA ILE A 400 9.52 -23.95 1.49
C ILE A 400 9.23 -23.99 -0.01
N GLY A 401 10.18 -24.43 -0.84
CA GLY A 401 10.13 -24.34 -2.29
C GLY A 401 8.98 -25.12 -2.93
N GLU A 402 8.59 -26.26 -2.35
CA GLU A 402 7.42 -27.02 -2.82
C GLU A 402 6.12 -26.23 -2.59
N ALA A 403 5.93 -25.68 -1.38
CA ALA A 403 4.79 -24.83 -1.07
C ALA A 403 4.78 -23.56 -1.94
N ALA A 404 5.96 -23.02 -2.25
CA ALA A 404 6.13 -21.86 -3.13
C ALA A 404 5.62 -22.11 -4.56
N GLY A 405 5.49 -23.37 -4.99
CA GLY A 405 4.92 -23.72 -6.30
C GLY A 405 3.45 -23.32 -6.49
N SER A 406 2.73 -23.05 -5.40
CA SER A 406 1.35 -22.55 -5.40
C SER A 406 1.24 -21.01 -5.42
N LEU A 407 2.37 -20.31 -5.21
CA LEU A 407 2.40 -18.86 -5.14
C LEU A 407 2.39 -18.23 -6.53
N LYS A 408 1.89 -16.99 -6.60
CA LYS A 408 1.84 -16.18 -7.82
C LYS A 408 3.16 -15.43 -8.04
N LEU A 409 3.89 -15.13 -6.96
CA LEU A 409 5.18 -14.43 -7.01
C LEU A 409 6.09 -14.82 -5.84
N VAL A 410 7.37 -14.98 -6.13
CA VAL A 410 8.45 -15.08 -5.14
C VAL A 410 9.35 -13.86 -5.32
N ALA A 411 9.52 -13.10 -4.23
CA ALA A 411 10.43 -11.99 -4.17
C ALA A 411 11.67 -12.37 -3.34
N VAL A 412 12.86 -11.99 -3.83
CA VAL A 412 14.10 -12.06 -3.04
C VAL A 412 14.54 -10.63 -2.73
N SER A 413 14.59 -10.30 -1.45
CA SER A 413 14.94 -8.99 -0.92
C SER A 413 16.42 -8.93 -0.58
N LEU A 414 17.15 -8.10 -1.32
CA LEU A 414 18.60 -7.99 -1.23
C LEU A 414 19.01 -6.57 -0.85
N PRO A 415 19.84 -6.38 0.19
CA PRO A 415 20.51 -5.12 0.41
C PRO A 415 21.63 -4.93 -0.63
N ASP A 416 22.35 -3.81 -0.53
CA ASP A 416 23.56 -3.62 -1.34
C ASP A 416 24.68 -4.59 -0.94
N LEU A 417 24.82 -5.69 -1.70
CA LEU A 417 25.87 -6.69 -1.52
C LEU A 417 27.22 -6.31 -2.15
N GLY A 418 27.36 -5.09 -2.68
CA GLY A 418 28.58 -4.66 -3.37
C GLY A 418 28.93 -5.56 -4.56
N GLY A 419 30.21 -5.89 -4.70
CA GLY A 419 30.69 -6.75 -5.80
C GLY A 419 30.14 -8.17 -5.79
N ALA A 420 29.61 -8.66 -4.67
CA ALA A 420 29.04 -10.00 -4.56
C ALA A 420 27.60 -10.10 -5.11
N MET A 421 26.95 -8.96 -5.39
CA MET A 421 25.54 -8.89 -5.79
C MET A 421 25.20 -9.79 -6.99
N HIS A 422 25.98 -9.69 -8.06
CA HIS A 422 25.75 -10.47 -9.29
C HIS A 422 25.84 -11.98 -9.02
N HIS A 423 26.90 -12.43 -8.33
CA HIS A 423 27.08 -13.84 -7.98
C HIS A 423 25.97 -14.37 -7.06
N ALA A 424 25.60 -13.61 -6.03
CA ALA A 424 24.54 -14.00 -5.09
C ALA A 424 23.19 -14.19 -5.80
N MET A 425 22.80 -13.24 -6.66
CA MET A 425 21.56 -13.36 -7.44
C MET A 425 21.57 -14.61 -8.33
N HIS A 426 22.68 -14.94 -9.00
CA HIS A 426 22.77 -16.17 -9.80
C HIS A 426 22.67 -17.43 -8.94
N ALA A 427 23.35 -17.46 -7.79
CA ALA A 427 23.31 -18.62 -6.91
C ALA A 427 21.88 -18.88 -6.41
N MET A 428 21.20 -17.84 -5.91
CA MET A 428 19.82 -17.92 -5.45
C MET A 428 18.86 -18.31 -6.58
N TYR A 429 19.01 -17.71 -7.77
CA TYR A 429 18.19 -18.08 -8.92
C TYR A 429 18.37 -19.54 -9.32
N ARG A 430 19.61 -20.05 -9.37
CA ARG A 430 19.86 -21.46 -9.70
C ARG A 430 19.17 -22.41 -8.73
N THR A 431 19.13 -22.07 -7.45
CA THR A 431 18.43 -22.83 -6.42
C THR A 431 16.91 -22.77 -6.58
N MET A 432 16.36 -21.59 -6.89
CA MET A 432 14.93 -21.41 -7.04
C MET A 432 14.37 -21.99 -8.33
N HIS A 433 15.04 -21.76 -9.47
CA HIS A 433 14.50 -22.01 -10.80
C HIS A 433 13.91 -23.41 -11.04
N PRO A 434 14.42 -24.52 -10.47
CA PRO A 434 13.85 -25.84 -10.75
C PRO A 434 12.44 -26.02 -10.18
N HIS A 435 12.08 -25.23 -9.17
CA HIS A 435 10.80 -25.32 -8.46
C HIS A 435 10.00 -24.00 -8.51
N LEU A 436 10.49 -23.00 -9.28
CA LEU A 436 9.86 -21.69 -9.37
C LEU A 436 8.89 -21.64 -10.57
N SER A 437 7.62 -21.93 -10.31
CA SER A 437 6.50 -21.71 -11.23
C SER A 437 5.97 -20.27 -11.22
N ALA A 438 6.25 -19.53 -10.15
CA ALA A 438 5.80 -18.18 -9.89
C ALA A 438 6.61 -17.10 -10.64
N ALA A 439 6.09 -15.88 -10.71
CA ALA A 439 6.88 -14.73 -11.15
C ALA A 439 8.04 -14.45 -10.17
N ASN A 440 9.24 -14.19 -10.69
CA ASN A 440 10.41 -13.83 -9.88
C ASN A 440 10.58 -12.32 -9.75
N LEU A 441 10.73 -11.82 -8.53
CA LEU A 441 10.95 -10.40 -8.23
C LEU A 441 12.24 -10.20 -7.43
N TRP A 442 13.17 -9.43 -7.97
CA TRP A 442 14.33 -8.96 -7.22
C TRP A 442 13.98 -7.64 -6.54
N GLN A 443 13.73 -7.69 -5.23
CA GLN A 443 13.49 -6.50 -4.42
C GLN A 443 14.84 -5.94 -3.96
N LEU A 444 15.17 -4.73 -4.41
CA LEU A 444 16.41 -4.04 -4.11
C LEU A 444 16.21 -3.14 -2.90
N ASP A 445 16.55 -3.64 -1.71
CA ASP A 445 16.37 -2.95 -0.43
C ASP A 445 17.54 -1.99 -0.17
N GLY A 446 17.47 -0.79 -0.77
CA GLY A 446 18.58 0.16 -0.78
C GLY A 446 19.01 0.63 0.61
N ARG A 447 18.20 1.48 1.24
CA ARG A 447 18.39 1.89 2.62
C ARG A 447 17.20 1.40 3.46
N PRO A 448 17.32 0.29 4.19
CA PRO A 448 16.21 -0.32 4.90
C PRO A 448 15.52 0.64 5.87
N MET A 449 14.20 0.51 5.99
CA MET A 449 13.37 1.20 7.01
C MET A 449 13.58 2.73 7.11
N SER A 450 13.86 3.39 5.98
CA SER A 450 14.29 4.81 5.96
C SER A 450 13.47 5.74 5.07
N GLY A 451 12.39 5.24 4.44
CA GLY A 451 11.56 6.03 3.51
C GLY A 451 10.96 7.30 4.14
N ASP A 452 10.79 7.32 5.45
CA ASP A 452 10.24 8.44 6.21
C ASP A 452 11.27 9.51 6.62
N ILE A 453 12.56 9.31 6.31
CA ILE A 453 13.68 10.20 6.68
C ILE A 453 13.92 11.30 5.62
N GLY A 454 13.63 11.05 4.34
CA GLY A 454 13.69 12.05 3.25
C GLY A 454 14.51 11.63 2.02
N ALA A 455 14.72 12.56 1.08
CA ALA A 455 15.28 12.30 -0.26
C ALA A 455 16.65 11.59 -0.28
N GLY A 456 17.47 11.75 0.77
CA GLY A 456 18.76 11.07 0.87
C GLY A 456 18.66 9.55 0.90
N ALA A 457 17.55 9.00 1.42
CA ALA A 457 17.28 7.57 1.40
C ALA A 457 17.02 7.07 -0.04
N THR A 458 16.21 7.79 -0.81
CA THR A 458 15.88 7.46 -2.20
C THR A 458 17.11 7.36 -3.10
N ARG A 459 18.08 8.26 -2.94
CA ARG A 459 19.32 8.24 -3.73
C ARG A 459 20.10 6.92 -3.58
N ALA A 460 20.10 6.31 -2.40
CA ALA A 460 20.80 5.04 -2.18
C ALA A 460 20.16 3.90 -2.98
N THR A 461 18.83 3.84 -2.94
CA THR A 461 18.02 2.86 -3.68
C THR A 461 18.20 2.97 -5.18
N ILE A 462 18.15 4.19 -5.73
CA ILE A 462 18.28 4.42 -7.17
C ILE A 462 19.67 4.01 -7.67
N ARG A 463 20.73 4.27 -6.90
CA ARG A 463 22.09 3.81 -7.24
C ARG A 463 22.22 2.29 -7.22
N LEU A 464 21.61 1.61 -6.25
CA LEU A 464 21.61 0.15 -6.20
C LEU A 464 20.89 -0.41 -7.44
N ALA A 465 19.71 0.12 -7.75
CA ALA A 465 18.94 -0.26 -8.92
C ALA A 465 19.71 -0.07 -10.23
N ALA A 466 20.35 1.09 -10.42
CA ALA A 466 21.12 1.38 -11.63
C ALA A 466 22.28 0.39 -11.83
N ARG A 467 22.97 0.00 -10.74
CA ARG A 467 24.05 -1.00 -10.82
C ARG A 467 23.54 -2.39 -11.17
N VAL A 468 22.46 -2.84 -10.54
CA VAL A 468 21.88 -4.17 -10.81
C VAL A 468 21.27 -4.23 -12.22
N ALA A 469 20.64 -3.14 -12.66
CA ALA A 469 20.10 -3.00 -14.00
C ALA A 469 21.18 -3.15 -15.08
N ALA A 470 22.40 -2.70 -14.81
CA ALA A 470 23.54 -2.74 -15.73
C ALA A 470 24.24 -4.12 -15.85
N PHE A 471 23.80 -5.16 -15.13
CA PHE A 471 24.38 -6.51 -15.29
C PHE A 471 24.00 -7.13 -16.64
N GLU A 472 24.99 -7.39 -17.50
CA GLU A 472 24.80 -7.97 -18.84
C GLU A 472 24.20 -9.38 -18.83
N ASP A 473 24.52 -10.19 -17.82
CA ASP A 473 23.95 -11.52 -17.59
C ASP A 473 23.17 -11.52 -16.27
N ARG A 474 22.21 -10.61 -16.10
CA ARG A 474 21.36 -10.61 -14.89
C ARG A 474 20.45 -11.83 -14.88
N PRO A 475 20.30 -12.55 -13.74
CA PRO A 475 19.30 -13.60 -13.62
C PRO A 475 17.89 -13.11 -13.98
N PRO A 476 17.05 -13.95 -14.62
CA PRO A 476 15.68 -13.60 -14.95
C PRO A 476 14.87 -13.12 -13.73
N GLY A 477 13.96 -12.18 -13.97
CA GLY A 477 13.08 -11.63 -12.94
C GLY A 477 12.91 -10.12 -13.07
N TYR A 478 11.82 -9.63 -12.51
CA TYR A 478 11.49 -8.21 -12.44
C TYR A 478 12.37 -7.50 -11.41
N LEU A 479 12.71 -6.24 -11.63
CA LEU A 479 13.37 -5.41 -10.62
C LEU A 479 12.35 -4.52 -9.92
N GLN A 480 12.33 -4.55 -8.59
CA GLN A 480 11.55 -3.59 -7.80
C GLN A 480 12.48 -2.90 -6.81
N ILE A 481 12.35 -1.58 -6.71
CA ILE A 481 13.06 -0.83 -5.68
C ILE A 481 12.29 -0.79 -4.37
N ALA A 482 13.00 -0.98 -3.26
CA ALA A 482 12.50 -0.85 -1.90
C ALA A 482 13.55 -0.16 -1.01
N GLY A 483 13.28 -0.01 0.28
CA GLY A 483 14.26 0.55 1.23
C GLY A 483 14.66 1.98 0.92
N GLY A 484 13.94 2.97 1.46
CA GLY A 484 14.24 4.40 1.25
C GLY A 484 13.36 5.08 0.20
N THR A 485 12.36 4.36 -0.31
CA THR A 485 11.32 4.86 -1.21
C THR A 485 10.37 5.83 -0.49
N ASN A 486 10.03 6.94 -1.16
CA ASN A 486 9.18 8.02 -0.66
C ASN A 486 8.65 8.90 -1.81
N SER A 487 8.06 10.06 -1.49
CA SER A 487 7.53 11.02 -2.46
C SER A 487 8.51 11.49 -3.55
N HIS A 488 9.83 11.42 -3.33
CA HIS A 488 10.84 11.79 -4.34
C HIS A 488 11.20 10.66 -5.30
N THR A 489 10.74 9.43 -5.03
CA THR A 489 11.17 8.24 -5.77
C THR A 489 10.75 8.26 -7.22
N PHE A 490 9.54 8.72 -7.53
CA PHE A 490 9.05 8.76 -8.90
C PHE A 490 9.89 9.69 -9.78
N THR A 491 10.07 10.94 -9.36
CA THR A 491 10.92 11.92 -10.06
C THR A 491 12.34 11.40 -10.20
N SER A 492 12.91 10.79 -9.15
CA SER A 492 14.27 10.26 -9.24
C SER A 492 14.40 9.09 -10.23
N LEU A 493 13.40 8.23 -10.37
CA LEU A 493 13.39 7.18 -11.39
C LEU A 493 13.29 7.78 -12.80
N GLN A 494 12.46 8.80 -12.97
CA GLN A 494 12.31 9.51 -14.24
C GLN A 494 13.60 10.19 -14.68
N ASP A 495 14.25 10.92 -13.77
CA ASP A 495 15.51 11.63 -14.03
C ASP A 495 16.65 10.70 -14.44
N HIS A 496 16.61 9.43 -14.01
CA HIS A 496 17.61 8.42 -14.34
C HIS A 496 17.19 7.49 -15.49
N GLY A 497 16.05 7.76 -16.16
CA GLY A 497 15.56 6.94 -17.26
C GLY A 497 15.20 5.51 -16.86
N MET A 498 14.88 5.28 -15.58
CA MET A 498 14.61 3.94 -15.02
C MET A 498 13.13 3.56 -15.01
N LEU A 499 12.26 4.46 -15.51
CA LEU A 499 10.87 4.13 -15.79
C LEU A 499 10.78 3.54 -17.21
N PRO A 500 10.01 2.46 -17.42
CA PRO A 500 9.75 1.94 -18.77
C PRO A 500 9.20 3.02 -19.69
N SER A 501 9.70 3.04 -20.93
CA SER A 501 9.30 3.91 -22.04
C SER A 501 9.35 3.11 -23.35
N ALA A 502 8.61 3.52 -24.38
CA ALA A 502 8.59 2.88 -25.69
C ALA A 502 9.98 2.73 -26.34
N SER A 503 10.94 3.58 -25.94
CA SER A 503 12.32 3.59 -26.43
C SER A 503 13.34 3.07 -25.42
N SER A 504 12.94 2.66 -24.22
CA SER A 504 13.86 2.21 -23.18
C SER A 504 14.22 0.74 -23.35
N ASP A 505 15.48 0.38 -23.14
CA ASP A 505 15.83 -1.02 -22.90
C ASP A 505 15.14 -1.48 -21.62
N HIS A 506 14.13 -2.36 -21.75
CA HIS A 506 13.36 -2.90 -20.64
C HIS A 506 14.25 -3.57 -19.58
N ARG A 507 15.48 -3.99 -19.95
CA ARG A 507 16.44 -4.55 -18.99
C ARG A 507 16.93 -3.52 -17.97
N LEU A 508 16.97 -2.24 -18.36
CA LEU A 508 17.46 -1.14 -17.54
C LEU A 508 16.38 -0.50 -16.66
N ALA A 509 15.11 -0.76 -16.96
CA ALA A 509 13.97 -0.23 -16.22
C ALA A 509 13.65 -1.06 -14.96
N VAL A 510 13.06 -0.40 -13.96
CA VAL A 510 12.43 -1.09 -12.84
C VAL A 510 10.98 -1.42 -13.19
N ALA A 511 10.54 -2.60 -12.79
CA ALA A 511 9.15 -3.04 -12.92
C ALA A 511 8.23 -2.36 -11.89
N GLY A 512 8.78 -1.89 -10.76
CA GLY A 512 7.96 -1.24 -9.76
C GLY A 512 8.69 -0.71 -8.55
N VAL A 513 7.89 -0.25 -7.60
CA VAL A 513 8.31 0.35 -6.33
C VAL A 513 7.56 -0.28 -5.17
N ALA A 514 8.22 -0.46 -4.03
CA ALA A 514 7.57 -0.79 -2.77
C ALA A 514 7.69 0.36 -1.78
N PHE A 515 6.58 0.74 -1.12
CA PHE A 515 6.54 1.78 -0.10
C PHE A 515 6.22 1.19 1.27
N GLY A 516 7.09 1.42 2.25
CA GLY A 516 6.87 1.02 3.64
C GLY A 516 6.72 2.21 4.57
N GLY A 517 7.82 2.61 5.23
CA GLY A 517 7.81 3.66 6.26
C GLY A 517 7.21 4.99 5.81
N HIS A 518 7.39 5.40 4.55
CA HIS A 518 6.77 6.62 4.03
C HIS A 518 5.23 6.50 3.92
N ALA A 519 4.74 5.38 3.38
CA ALA A 519 3.31 5.10 3.25
C ALA A 519 2.60 5.09 4.62
N ARG A 520 3.19 4.41 5.61
CA ARG A 520 2.65 4.44 6.98
C ARG A 520 2.69 5.84 7.59
N LYS A 521 3.80 6.58 7.40
CA LYS A 521 3.96 7.93 7.95
C LYS A 521 2.90 8.91 7.45
N ILE A 522 2.54 8.87 6.17
CA ILE A 522 1.55 9.82 5.63
C ILE A 522 0.14 9.54 6.16
N LEU A 523 -0.21 8.27 6.42
CA LEU A 523 -1.53 7.91 6.96
C LEU A 523 -1.61 7.95 8.50
N ALA A 524 -0.48 7.92 9.21
CA ALA A 524 -0.45 7.89 10.68
C ALA A 524 -1.28 9.01 11.36
N PRO A 525 -1.31 10.28 10.89
CA PRO A 525 -2.17 11.32 11.49
C PRO A 525 -3.66 11.05 11.30
N VAL A 526 -4.06 10.41 10.20
CA VAL A 526 -5.46 10.07 9.92
C VAL A 526 -5.89 8.91 10.83
N LEU A 527 -5.08 7.84 10.88
CA LEU A 527 -5.36 6.68 11.72
C LEU A 527 -5.33 7.02 13.21
N GLY A 528 -4.40 7.89 13.65
CA GLY A 528 -4.38 8.36 15.03
C GLY A 528 -5.62 9.16 15.45
N ARG A 529 -6.27 9.88 14.52
CA ARG A 529 -7.56 10.57 14.78
C ARG A 529 -8.73 9.58 14.79
N LEU A 530 -8.68 8.54 13.97
CA LEU A 530 -9.65 7.45 13.96
C LEU A 530 -9.67 6.73 15.31
N ASP A 531 -8.48 6.38 15.83
CA ASP A 531 -8.30 5.75 17.16
C ASP A 531 -8.82 6.64 18.30
N ALA A 532 -8.52 7.94 18.24
CA ALA A 532 -8.96 8.91 19.24
C ALA A 532 -10.49 9.08 19.25
N ALA A 533 -11.11 9.16 18.06
CA ALA A 533 -12.56 9.27 17.93
C ALA A 533 -13.28 8.01 18.49
N HIS A 534 -12.72 6.82 18.26
CA HIS A 534 -13.24 5.57 18.82
C HIS A 534 -13.17 5.55 20.35
N SER A 535 -12.08 6.08 20.92
CA SER A 535 -11.87 6.14 22.37
C SER A 535 -12.79 7.15 23.09
N ILE A 536 -13.28 8.18 22.39
CA ILE A 536 -14.21 9.18 22.97
C ILE A 536 -15.66 8.65 22.95
N GLY A 537 -16.09 8.04 21.85
CA GLY A 537 -17.46 7.53 21.70
C GLY A 537 -17.83 6.40 22.66
N THR A 538 -16.85 5.67 23.20
CA THR A 538 -17.07 4.59 24.18
C THR A 538 -17.23 5.10 25.62
N ASN A 539 -16.76 6.30 25.93
CA ASN A 539 -16.84 6.88 27.29
C ASN A 539 -18.18 7.56 27.59
N GLU A 540 -18.96 7.97 26.58
CA GLU A 540 -20.28 8.59 26.79
C GLU A 540 -21.43 7.59 26.99
N ALA A 541 -21.20 6.29 26.70
CA ALA A 541 -22.24 5.25 26.78
C ALA A 541 -22.16 4.32 28.01
N ALA A 542 -21.20 4.52 28.92
CA ALA A 542 -20.93 3.59 30.01
C ALA A 542 -21.50 4.06 31.37
N THR A 543 -22.72 3.61 31.70
CA THR A 543 -23.15 3.49 33.10
C THR A 543 -22.30 2.39 33.77
N PRO A 544 -21.73 2.59 34.96
CA PRO A 544 -20.75 1.67 35.52
C PRO A 544 -21.44 0.39 36.01
N THR A 545 -21.30 -0.70 35.24
CA THR A 545 -21.50 -2.05 35.77
C THR A 545 -20.24 -2.87 35.50
N PRO A 546 -19.76 -3.66 36.48
CA PRO A 546 -18.52 -4.41 36.32
C PRO A 546 -18.81 -5.64 35.47
N ARG A 547 -18.54 -5.53 34.16
CA ARG A 547 -18.46 -6.68 33.26
C ARG A 547 -17.09 -6.72 32.60
N MET A 548 -16.54 -7.93 32.59
CA MET A 548 -15.23 -8.30 32.08
C MET A 548 -14.97 -7.70 30.69
N ALA A 549 -13.74 -7.23 30.47
CA ALA A 549 -13.26 -6.60 29.25
C ALA A 549 -13.62 -7.44 28.01
N THR A 550 -14.69 -7.06 27.32
CA THR A 550 -14.99 -7.53 25.97
C THR A 550 -14.11 -6.74 25.00
N SER A 551 -13.31 -7.46 24.21
CA SER A 551 -12.49 -6.95 23.11
C SER A 551 -13.29 -5.95 22.26
N GLN A 552 -12.91 -4.66 22.31
CA GLN A 552 -13.52 -3.61 21.50
C GLN A 552 -13.16 -3.85 20.03
N SER A 553 -14.15 -3.78 19.13
CA SER A 553 -13.92 -3.92 17.70
C SER A 553 -13.12 -2.72 17.18
N PRO A 554 -12.05 -2.93 16.40
CA PRO A 554 -11.21 -1.84 15.91
C PRO A 554 -12.02 -0.85 15.05
N SER A 555 -11.68 0.43 15.13
CA SER A 555 -12.29 1.45 14.28
C SER A 555 -11.83 1.35 12.84
N HIS A 556 -12.78 1.20 11.92
CA HIS A 556 -12.53 1.08 10.49
C HIS A 556 -12.62 2.45 9.80
N VAL A 557 -11.66 2.79 8.95
CA VAL A 557 -11.56 4.12 8.33
C VAL A 557 -12.77 4.48 7.45
N GLU A 558 -13.38 3.50 6.79
CA GLU A 558 -14.55 3.70 5.93
C GLU A 558 -15.83 4.07 6.70
N SER A 559 -15.84 3.90 8.02
CA SER A 559 -16.93 4.40 8.86
C SER A 559 -16.91 5.93 9.03
N GLN A 560 -15.79 6.58 8.67
CA GLN A 560 -15.61 8.03 8.79
C GLN A 560 -15.20 8.63 7.44
N LEU A 561 -16.20 8.90 6.57
CA LEU A 561 -15.99 9.39 5.21
C LEU A 561 -15.01 10.58 5.08
N PRO A 562 -14.99 11.60 5.96
CA PRO A 562 -13.99 12.67 5.87
C PRO A 562 -12.55 12.18 6.08
N LEU A 563 -12.32 11.26 7.02
CA LEU A 563 -11.00 10.66 7.25
C LEU A 563 -10.61 9.72 6.11
N LEU A 564 -11.57 8.96 5.57
CA LEU A 564 -11.32 8.12 4.39
C LEU A 564 -10.90 8.97 3.18
N LEU A 565 -11.62 10.06 2.90
CA LEU A 565 -11.27 10.96 1.80
C LEU A 565 -9.85 11.51 1.97
N GLU A 566 -9.49 11.98 3.16
CA GLU A 566 -8.14 12.50 3.45
C GLU A 566 -7.06 11.41 3.29
N ALA A 567 -7.29 10.21 3.83
CA ALA A 567 -6.38 9.09 3.68
C ALA A 567 -6.18 8.69 2.21
N LEU A 568 -7.27 8.68 1.44
CA LEU A 568 -7.24 8.31 0.03
C LEU A 568 -6.53 9.37 -0.83
N GLU A 569 -6.71 10.67 -0.55
CA GLU A 569 -5.97 11.74 -1.22
C GLU A 569 -4.46 11.57 -1.05
N LEU A 570 -4.01 11.27 0.19
CA LEU A 570 -2.61 11.02 0.50
C LEU A 570 -2.07 9.75 -0.18
N ALA A 571 -2.83 8.65 -0.15
CA ALA A 571 -2.44 7.39 -0.77
C ALA A 571 -2.39 7.50 -2.31
N CYS A 572 -3.40 8.10 -2.93
CA CYS A 572 -3.45 8.34 -4.37
C CYS A 572 -2.30 9.24 -4.83
N ALA A 573 -1.95 10.29 -4.10
CA ALA A 573 -0.80 11.14 -4.44
C ALA A 573 0.53 10.35 -4.51
N LEU A 574 0.67 9.29 -3.70
CA LEU A 574 1.84 8.42 -3.71
C LEU A 574 1.80 7.37 -4.85
N VAL A 575 0.62 6.81 -5.13
CA VAL A 575 0.46 5.67 -6.05
C VAL A 575 0.21 6.11 -7.50
N HIS A 576 -0.60 7.15 -7.71
CA HIS A 576 -1.08 7.59 -9.00
C HIS A 576 0.03 7.84 -10.05
N PRO A 577 1.18 8.46 -9.73
CA PRO A 577 2.25 8.68 -10.72
C PRO A 577 2.71 7.39 -11.42
N TYR A 578 2.64 6.25 -10.73
CA TYR A 578 3.04 4.97 -11.30
C TYR A 578 1.94 4.35 -12.18
N LYS A 579 0.67 4.64 -11.87
CA LYS A 579 -0.51 4.01 -12.49
C LYS A 579 -1.03 4.75 -13.71
N SER A 580 -0.97 6.08 -13.71
CA SER A 580 -1.47 6.92 -14.79
C SER A 580 -0.60 6.89 -16.05
N ARG A 581 0.59 6.29 -15.99
CA ARG A 581 1.43 6.07 -17.16
C ARG A 581 0.69 5.20 -18.17
N LEU A 582 0.59 5.70 -19.39
CA LEU A 582 0.07 4.96 -20.53
C LEU A 582 0.91 3.69 -20.74
N PRO A 583 0.29 2.54 -21.04
CA PRO A 583 1.03 1.42 -21.60
C PRO A 583 1.71 1.92 -22.87
N THR A 584 3.03 1.81 -22.92
CA THR A 584 3.83 2.17 -24.10
C THR A 584 3.74 1.10 -25.16
#